data_AF-A0A7Y7A9C4-F1
#
_entry.id   AF-A0A7Y7A9C4-F1
#
_cell.length_a   1.000
_cell.length_b   1.000
_cell.length_c   1.000
_cell.angle_alpha   90.00
_cell.angle_beta   90.00
_cell.angle_gamma   90.00
#
_symmetry.space_group_name_H-M   'P 1'
#
loop_
_entity.id
_entity.type
_entity.pdbx_description
1 polymer ?
#
loop_
_entity_poly.entity_id
_entity_poly.type
_entity_poly.pdbx_seq_one_letter_code
_entity_poly.pdbx_strand_id
1 'polypeptide(L)'
;MFKYRGKLVPWSESSLEELTFNISTYAIRSFTSVLSGKMYDGEGCPLIKFRRESSGMNTNGHIQANSTDFDVRINIRDDNFGVIINGQPLGIIQSTGVILNAKRNPIGSAVHPPKFSANIAGVKLRSGDTQFSVNLFNRKIATLRVSPTDSTSANVVINENFPGDRIVKVHETLSEEEHMWLVAFAIIEVVYHGHWIIGR
;
A
#
# COMPACT_ATOMS: atom_id res chain seq x y z
N MET A 1 -10.90 -15.30 13.07
CA MET A 1 -11.83 -14.15 13.16
C MET A 1 -11.10 -13.01 13.88
N PHE A 2 -10.78 -11.91 13.20
CA PHE A 2 -10.01 -10.80 13.76
C PHE A 2 -10.83 -10.03 14.81
N LYS A 3 -10.49 -10.19 16.09
CA LYS A 3 -11.03 -9.37 17.19
C LYS A 3 -10.04 -8.26 17.53
N TYR A 4 -10.24 -7.05 17.00
CA TYR A 4 -9.65 -5.82 17.53
C TYR A 4 -10.73 -4.73 17.64
N ARG A 5 -10.76 -4.06 18.78
CA ARG A 5 -11.78 -3.07 19.18
C ARG A 5 -11.37 -1.66 18.74
N GLY A 6 -12.04 -1.17 17.70
CA GLY A 6 -12.08 0.23 17.31
C GLY A 6 -12.90 0.30 16.03
N LYS A 7 -13.99 1.06 16.05
CA LYS A 7 -14.96 1.12 14.94
C LYS A 7 -14.28 1.80 13.74
N LEU A 8 -14.30 1.15 12.58
CA LEU A 8 -13.98 1.81 11.31
C LEU A 8 -15.11 2.80 11.01
N VAL A 9 -14.78 3.93 10.39
CA VAL A 9 -15.82 4.79 9.81
C VAL A 9 -16.35 4.13 8.52
N PRO A 10 -17.63 4.34 8.16
CA PRO A 10 -18.18 3.80 6.92
C PRO A 10 -17.36 4.22 5.71
N TRP A 11 -17.10 3.27 4.82
CA TRP A 11 -16.51 3.56 3.52
C TRP A 11 -17.47 4.41 2.67
N SER A 12 -16.90 5.33 1.92
CA SER A 12 -17.60 6.22 0.99
C SER A 12 -16.85 6.26 -0.33
N GLU A 13 -17.48 6.80 -1.37
CA GLU A 13 -16.83 6.98 -2.67
C GLU A 13 -15.54 7.82 -2.59
N SER A 14 -15.51 8.83 -1.72
CA SER A 14 -14.33 9.68 -1.50
C SER A 14 -13.24 9.03 -0.66
N SER A 15 -13.55 7.94 0.07
CA SER A 15 -12.62 7.33 1.04
C SER A 15 -11.28 6.94 0.42
N LEU A 16 -11.28 6.52 -0.84
CA LEU A 16 -10.06 6.12 -1.56
C LEU A 16 -9.07 7.30 -1.74
N GLU A 17 -9.55 8.45 -2.20
CA GLU A 17 -8.72 9.65 -2.37
C GLU A 17 -8.37 10.30 -1.03
N GLU A 18 -9.18 10.03 -0.01
CA GLU A 18 -8.97 10.52 1.33
C GLU A 18 -7.94 9.67 2.12
N LEU A 19 -7.61 8.44 1.70
CA LEU A 19 -6.59 7.64 2.39
C LEU A 19 -5.22 8.34 2.42
N THR A 20 -4.61 8.39 3.60
CA THR A 20 -3.28 8.97 3.83
C THR A 20 -2.25 7.92 4.23
N PHE A 21 -0.97 8.31 4.25
CA PHE A 21 0.10 7.49 4.83
C PHE A 21 0.07 7.41 6.36
N ASN A 22 -0.87 8.09 7.04
CA ASN A 22 -1.00 8.00 8.48
C ASN A 22 -1.48 6.60 8.85
N ILE A 23 -0.71 5.96 9.72
CA ILE A 23 -1.01 4.61 10.21
C ILE A 23 -0.74 4.50 11.70
N SER A 24 -1.57 3.70 12.35
CA SER A 24 -1.31 3.20 13.70
C SER A 24 -0.88 1.75 13.56
N THR A 25 0.21 1.34 14.18
CA THR A 25 0.71 -0.03 14.04
C THR A 25 1.05 -0.68 15.36
N TYR A 26 1.04 -2.00 15.34
CA TYR A 26 1.51 -2.87 16.41
C TYR A 26 2.19 -4.08 15.78
N ALA A 27 3.43 -4.36 16.18
CA ALA A 27 4.24 -5.43 15.63
C ALA A 27 4.59 -6.47 16.70
N ILE A 28 4.44 -7.75 16.34
CA ILE A 28 4.97 -8.89 17.10
C ILE A 28 6.05 -9.53 16.25
N ARG A 29 7.27 -9.60 16.78
CA ARG A 29 8.39 -10.29 16.12
C ARG A 29 8.63 -11.63 16.81
N SER A 30 8.44 -12.72 16.06
CA SER A 30 8.79 -14.09 16.44
C SER A 30 9.32 -14.81 15.19
N PHE A 31 9.18 -16.14 15.09
CA PHE A 31 9.47 -16.90 13.86
C PHE A 31 8.68 -16.38 12.64
N THR A 32 7.49 -15.83 12.90
CA THR A 32 6.70 -15.06 11.93
C THR A 32 6.66 -13.62 12.44
N SER A 33 6.94 -12.66 11.55
CA SER A 33 6.73 -11.24 11.85
C SER A 33 5.30 -10.88 11.53
N VAL A 34 4.58 -10.38 12.52
CA VAL A 34 3.19 -9.94 12.38
C VAL A 34 3.15 -8.44 12.60
N LEU A 35 2.58 -7.73 11.64
CA LEU A 35 2.34 -6.30 11.71
C LEU A 35 0.84 -6.07 11.56
N SER A 36 0.18 -5.45 12.52
CA SER A 36 -1.24 -5.10 12.44
C SER A 36 -1.43 -3.61 12.63
N GLY A 37 -2.49 -3.04 12.06
CA GLY A 37 -2.69 -1.61 12.14
C GLY A 37 -3.97 -1.10 11.51
N LYS A 38 -4.04 0.21 11.36
CA LYS A 38 -5.11 0.94 10.69
C LYS A 38 -4.53 2.01 9.77
N MET A 39 -5.23 2.24 8.67
CA MET A 39 -5.01 3.35 7.73
C MET A 39 -6.11 4.38 7.94
N TYR A 40 -5.76 5.65 7.80
CA TYR A 40 -6.60 6.77 8.17
C TYR A 40 -6.86 7.70 6.99
N ASP A 41 -7.99 8.41 7.04
CA ASP A 41 -8.18 9.59 6.19
C ASP A 41 -7.38 10.80 6.71
N GLY A 42 -7.53 11.93 6.03
CA GLY A 42 -6.88 13.21 6.35
C GLY A 42 -7.44 13.89 7.59
N GLU A 43 -8.62 13.48 8.05
CA GLU A 43 -9.21 13.92 9.32
C GLU A 43 -8.80 13.00 10.49
N GLY A 44 -8.01 11.96 10.22
CA GLY A 44 -7.55 11.01 11.23
C GLY A 44 -8.62 9.98 11.63
N CYS A 45 -9.63 9.74 10.79
CA CYS A 45 -10.62 8.69 10.98
C CYS A 45 -10.16 7.37 10.37
N PRO A 46 -10.30 6.23 11.08
CA PRO A 46 -9.79 4.94 10.61
C PRO A 46 -10.72 4.33 9.55
N LEU A 47 -10.22 4.16 8.32
CA LEU A 47 -10.96 3.61 7.19
C LEU A 47 -10.71 2.11 6.98
N ILE A 48 -9.44 1.69 7.06
CA ILE A 48 -9.03 0.31 6.80
C ILE A 48 -8.28 -0.22 8.01
N LYS A 49 -8.59 -1.43 8.45
CA LYS A 49 -7.70 -2.18 9.35
C LYS A 49 -6.93 -3.23 8.54
N PHE A 50 -5.72 -3.53 8.96
CA PHE A 50 -4.88 -4.50 8.26
C PHE A 50 -4.06 -5.36 9.21
N ARG A 51 -3.61 -6.49 8.69
CA ARG A 51 -2.60 -7.37 9.25
C ARG A 51 -1.73 -7.92 8.12
N ARG A 52 -0.43 -7.72 8.23
CA ARG A 52 0.61 -8.37 7.43
C ARG A 52 1.28 -9.45 8.25
N GLU A 53 1.45 -10.60 7.65
CA GLU A 53 2.25 -11.69 8.19
C GLU A 53 3.35 -12.01 7.19
N SER A 54 4.60 -12.03 7.65
CA SER A 54 5.76 -12.42 6.85
C SER A 54 6.59 -13.49 7.54
N SER A 55 7.14 -14.41 6.76
CA SER A 55 7.95 -15.53 7.25
C SER A 55 9.42 -15.36 6.84
N GLY A 56 10.34 -15.42 7.82
CA GLY A 56 11.79 -15.42 7.57
C GLY A 56 12.38 -14.04 7.22
N MET A 57 13.55 -14.04 6.57
CA MET A 57 14.24 -12.82 6.09
C MET A 57 13.65 -12.26 4.78
N ASN A 58 12.74 -13.00 4.13
CA ASN A 58 12.11 -12.60 2.88
C ASN A 58 10.81 -11.86 3.15
N THR A 59 10.38 -11.05 2.19
CA THR A 59 9.13 -10.28 2.25
C THR A 59 7.88 -11.11 1.94
N ASN A 60 8.05 -12.40 1.63
CA ASN A 60 6.98 -13.36 1.35
C ASN A 60 6.01 -13.50 2.53
N GLY A 61 4.74 -13.72 2.20
CA GLY A 61 3.70 -13.82 3.20
C GLY A 61 2.35 -13.37 2.64
N HIS A 62 1.57 -12.68 3.47
CA HIS A 62 0.29 -12.15 3.02
C HIS A 62 -0.15 -10.93 3.85
N ILE A 63 -1.01 -10.12 3.24
CA ILE A 63 -1.72 -9.03 3.89
C ILE A 63 -3.21 -9.38 3.89
N GLN A 64 -3.86 -9.16 5.01
CA GLN A 64 -5.30 -9.15 5.15
C GLN A 64 -5.69 -7.74 5.58
N ALA A 65 -6.61 -7.12 4.86
CA ALA A 65 -7.09 -5.78 5.15
C ALA A 65 -8.58 -5.72 4.90
N ASN A 66 -9.30 -4.87 5.63
CA ASN A 66 -10.71 -4.69 5.38
C ASN A 66 -11.21 -3.33 5.81
N SER A 67 -12.25 -2.89 5.11
CA SER A 67 -13.07 -1.73 5.41
C SER A 67 -14.41 -2.18 6.01
N THR A 68 -15.41 -1.29 6.04
CA THR A 68 -16.81 -1.67 6.31
C THR A 68 -17.48 -2.38 5.14
N ASP A 69 -16.98 -2.15 3.92
CA ASP A 69 -17.67 -2.54 2.67
C ASP A 69 -16.98 -3.68 1.91
N PHE A 70 -15.71 -3.94 2.23
CA PHE A 70 -14.92 -4.96 1.56
C PHE A 70 -13.85 -5.59 2.44
N ASP A 71 -13.45 -6.80 2.07
CA ASP A 71 -12.30 -7.53 2.57
C ASP A 71 -11.28 -7.74 1.43
N VAL A 72 -10.01 -7.48 1.72
CA VAL A 72 -8.88 -7.62 0.80
C VAL A 72 -7.89 -8.64 1.37
N ARG A 73 -7.47 -9.59 0.55
CA ARG A 73 -6.34 -10.48 0.83
C ARG A 73 -5.31 -10.37 -0.29
N ILE A 74 -4.07 -10.09 0.07
CA ILE A 74 -2.94 -10.00 -0.86
C ILE A 74 -1.94 -11.09 -0.47
N ASN A 75 -1.73 -12.06 -1.34
CA ASN A 75 -0.68 -13.06 -1.17
C ASN A 75 0.61 -12.56 -1.84
N ILE A 76 1.72 -12.59 -1.12
CA ILE A 76 3.00 -12.03 -1.55
C ILE A 76 3.99 -13.15 -1.76
N ARG A 77 4.55 -13.23 -2.97
CA ARG A 77 5.62 -14.16 -3.31
C ARG A 77 6.58 -13.54 -4.31
N ASP A 78 7.83 -13.38 -3.91
CA ASP A 78 8.92 -12.91 -4.77
C ASP A 78 8.52 -11.58 -5.46
N ASP A 79 8.00 -10.64 -4.68
CA ASP A 79 7.45 -9.34 -5.11
C ASP A 79 6.29 -9.40 -6.12
N ASN A 80 5.65 -10.56 -6.27
CA ASN A 80 4.37 -10.69 -6.95
C ASN A 80 3.23 -10.64 -5.93
N PHE A 81 2.16 -9.93 -6.27
CA PHE A 81 1.01 -9.69 -5.40
C PHE A 81 -0.25 -10.30 -6.01
N GLY A 82 -0.70 -11.43 -5.49
CA GLY A 82 -2.01 -12.00 -5.85
C GLY A 82 -3.12 -11.37 -5.02
N VAL A 83 -4.04 -10.66 -5.67
CA VAL A 83 -5.09 -9.85 -5.03
C VAL A 83 -6.44 -10.57 -5.06
N ILE A 84 -7.07 -10.68 -3.90
CA ILE A 84 -8.40 -11.27 -3.70
C ILE A 84 -9.26 -10.25 -2.97
N ILE A 85 -10.45 -9.94 -3.50
CA ILE A 85 -11.41 -9.00 -2.93
C ILE A 85 -12.71 -9.74 -2.64
N ASN A 86 -13.23 -9.65 -1.42
CA ASN A 86 -14.47 -10.30 -1.00
C ASN A 86 -14.48 -11.82 -1.31
N GLY A 87 -13.32 -12.46 -1.21
CA GLY A 87 -13.14 -13.88 -1.53
C GLY A 87 -13.00 -14.22 -3.02
N GLN A 88 -13.13 -13.24 -3.92
CA GLN A 88 -12.99 -13.43 -5.37
C GLN A 88 -11.61 -12.97 -5.87
N PRO A 89 -10.91 -13.74 -6.71
CA PRO A 89 -9.65 -13.30 -7.31
C PRO A 89 -9.87 -12.08 -8.21
N LEU A 90 -9.15 -10.98 -7.94
CA LEU A 90 -9.13 -9.81 -8.82
C LEU A 90 -8.05 -10.00 -9.90
N GLY A 91 -6.84 -10.40 -9.49
CA GLY A 91 -5.72 -10.58 -10.39
C GLY A 91 -4.36 -10.65 -9.70
N ILE A 92 -3.30 -10.36 -10.46
CA ILE A 92 -1.91 -10.39 -10.00
C ILE A 92 -1.20 -9.12 -10.45
N ILE A 93 -0.47 -8.47 -9.54
CA ILE A 93 0.54 -7.48 -9.89
C ILE A 93 1.88 -8.19 -9.89
N GLN A 94 2.55 -8.22 -11.04
CA GLN A 94 3.87 -8.81 -11.17
C GLN A 94 4.94 -7.88 -10.61
N SER A 95 6.10 -8.44 -10.24
CA SER A 95 7.24 -7.65 -9.75
C SER A 95 7.77 -6.62 -10.77
N THR A 96 7.46 -6.82 -12.05
CA THR A 96 7.74 -5.87 -13.14
C THR A 96 6.78 -4.68 -13.20
N GLY A 97 5.72 -4.68 -12.38
CA GLY A 97 4.64 -3.70 -12.41
C GLY A 97 3.52 -4.01 -13.42
N VAL A 98 3.59 -5.12 -14.16
CA VAL A 98 2.50 -5.55 -15.06
C VAL A 98 1.31 -6.06 -14.24
N ILE A 99 0.11 -5.65 -14.61
CA ILE A 99 -1.14 -6.02 -13.94
C ILE A 99 -1.88 -7.02 -14.81
N LEU A 100 -2.17 -8.19 -14.25
CA LEU A 100 -2.89 -9.27 -14.88
C LEU A 100 -4.26 -9.43 -14.18
N ASN A 101 -5.32 -9.65 -14.94
CA ASN A 101 -6.62 -10.00 -14.37
C ASN A 101 -6.64 -11.46 -13.84
N ALA A 102 -7.76 -11.89 -13.27
CA ALA A 102 -7.95 -13.26 -12.77
C ALA A 102 -7.72 -14.36 -13.82
N LYS A 103 -7.91 -14.06 -15.11
CA LYS A 103 -7.64 -14.97 -16.25
C LYS A 103 -6.19 -14.93 -16.73
N ARG A 104 -5.33 -14.16 -16.07
CA ARG A 104 -3.92 -13.90 -16.41
C ARG A 104 -3.71 -13.12 -17.71
N ASN A 105 -4.72 -12.40 -18.18
CA ASN A 105 -4.56 -11.48 -19.30
C ASN A 105 -4.03 -10.14 -18.78
N PRO A 106 -3.07 -9.51 -19.47
CA PRO A 106 -2.59 -8.19 -19.10
C PRO A 106 -3.70 -7.15 -19.30
N ILE A 107 -3.90 -6.34 -18.27
CA ILE A 107 -4.90 -5.26 -18.26
C ILE A 107 -4.28 -3.89 -17.97
N GLY A 108 -3.01 -3.81 -17.62
CA GLY A 108 -2.35 -2.54 -17.38
C GLY A 108 -0.98 -2.64 -16.72
N SER A 109 -0.51 -1.53 -16.18
CA SER A 109 0.77 -1.43 -15.50
C SER A 109 0.80 -0.32 -14.43
N ALA A 110 1.56 -0.58 -13.38
CA ALA A 110 1.92 0.38 -12.34
C ALA A 110 3.35 0.06 -11.89
N VAL A 111 4.32 0.84 -12.37
CA VAL A 111 5.74 0.61 -12.08
C VAL A 111 6.14 1.50 -10.91
N HIS A 112 6.40 0.87 -9.77
CA HIS A 112 6.91 1.58 -8.59
C HIS A 112 8.33 2.09 -8.90
N PRO A 113 8.64 3.37 -8.62
CA PRO A 113 9.94 3.93 -8.95
C PRO A 113 11.02 3.38 -8.02
N PRO A 114 12.26 3.21 -8.51
CA PRO A 114 13.38 2.83 -7.65
C PRO A 114 13.70 3.98 -6.68
N LYS A 115 13.89 3.66 -5.39
CA LYS A 115 14.47 4.60 -4.43
C LYS A 115 15.99 4.42 -4.37
N PHE A 116 16.73 5.51 -4.52
CA PHE A 116 18.17 5.54 -4.29
C PHE A 116 18.48 5.99 -2.87
N SER A 117 19.51 5.39 -2.25
CA SER A 117 20.03 5.81 -0.94
C SER A 117 21.55 5.80 -0.95
N ALA A 118 22.17 6.92 -0.56
CA ALA A 118 23.59 7.04 -0.32
C ALA A 118 23.87 7.46 1.13
N ASN A 119 25.03 7.08 1.67
CA ASN A 119 25.52 7.58 2.95
C ASN A 119 26.81 8.37 2.68
N ILE A 120 26.79 9.67 2.98
CA ILE A 120 27.91 10.59 2.76
C ILE A 120 28.22 11.24 4.10
N ALA A 121 29.41 10.96 4.66
CA ALA A 121 29.89 11.56 5.90
C ALA A 121 28.91 11.46 7.09
N GLY A 122 28.20 10.32 7.21
CA GLY A 122 27.21 10.10 8.28
C GLY A 122 25.83 10.68 7.98
N VAL A 123 25.65 11.38 6.86
CA VAL A 123 24.36 11.86 6.36
C VAL A 123 23.81 10.85 5.35
N LYS A 124 22.62 10.35 5.61
CA LYS A 124 21.90 9.51 4.64
C LYS A 124 21.13 10.40 3.67
N LEU A 125 21.51 10.37 2.39
CA LEU A 125 20.78 10.99 1.29
C LEU A 125 19.89 9.96 0.61
N ARG A 126 18.65 10.35 0.29
CA ARG A 126 17.71 9.54 -0.47
C ARG A 126 17.03 10.37 -1.53
N SER A 127 16.83 9.78 -2.69
CA SER A 127 16.20 10.41 -3.85
C SER A 127 15.50 9.36 -4.71
N GLY A 128 14.42 9.75 -5.36
CA GLY A 128 13.59 8.93 -6.23
C GLY A 128 12.32 9.70 -6.58
N ASP A 129 11.56 9.20 -7.55
CA ASP A 129 10.26 9.77 -7.84
C ASP A 129 9.31 9.51 -6.66
N THR A 130 8.58 10.55 -6.25
CA THR A 130 7.62 10.49 -5.15
C THR A 130 6.27 9.94 -5.55
N GLN A 131 6.09 9.61 -6.82
CA GLN A 131 4.81 9.19 -7.36
C GLN A 131 4.98 8.36 -8.62
N PHE A 132 3.99 7.53 -8.93
CA PHE A 132 3.91 6.76 -10.15
C PHE A 132 2.48 6.70 -10.68
N SER A 133 2.35 6.41 -11.97
CA SER A 133 1.03 6.32 -12.61
C SER A 133 0.51 4.89 -12.57
N VAL A 134 -0.80 4.75 -12.37
CA VAL A 134 -1.51 3.49 -12.56
C VAL A 134 -2.26 3.59 -13.88
N ASN A 135 -1.90 2.71 -14.81
CA ASN A 135 -2.57 2.58 -16.09
C ASN A 135 -3.35 1.28 -16.10
N LEU A 136 -4.65 1.34 -16.34
CA LEU A 136 -5.52 0.17 -16.52
C LEU A 136 -6.33 0.38 -17.79
N PHE A 137 -6.59 -0.71 -18.52
CA PHE A 137 -7.40 -0.72 -19.74
C PHE A 137 -7.01 0.39 -20.75
N ASN A 138 -5.70 0.59 -20.94
CA ASN A 138 -5.09 1.60 -21.82
C ASN A 138 -5.37 3.07 -21.45
N ARG A 139 -5.78 3.35 -20.21
CA ARG A 139 -5.98 4.71 -19.69
C ARG A 139 -5.22 4.92 -18.38
N LYS A 140 -4.82 6.17 -18.13
CA LYS A 140 -4.20 6.57 -16.86
C LYS A 140 -5.29 6.91 -15.86
N ILE A 141 -5.61 5.99 -14.96
CA ILE A 141 -6.73 6.16 -14.03
C ILE A 141 -6.36 6.93 -12.77
N ALA A 142 -5.10 6.85 -12.34
CA ALA A 142 -4.66 7.45 -11.09
C ALA A 142 -3.15 7.73 -11.07
N THR A 143 -2.75 8.53 -10.09
CA THR A 143 -1.38 8.67 -9.63
C THR A 143 -1.31 8.25 -8.17
N LEU A 144 -0.37 7.37 -7.85
CA LEU A 144 -0.08 6.93 -6.50
C LEU A 144 1.16 7.66 -6.02
N ARG A 145 1.10 8.19 -4.80
CA ARG A 145 2.27 8.66 -4.07
C ARG A 145 3.01 7.45 -3.50
N VAL A 146 4.33 7.53 -3.47
CA VAL A 146 5.21 6.53 -2.87
C VAL A 146 5.26 6.75 -1.36
N SER A 147 5.13 5.68 -0.60
CA SER A 147 5.17 5.68 0.86
C SER A 147 6.43 6.40 1.37
N PRO A 148 6.29 7.31 2.35
CA PRO A 148 7.43 7.95 2.95
C PRO A 148 8.25 6.94 3.76
N THR A 149 9.47 7.33 4.10
CA THR A 149 10.35 6.56 4.95
C THR A 149 10.44 7.23 6.31
N ASP A 150 10.63 6.47 7.39
CA ASP A 150 10.86 7.08 8.70
C ASP A 150 12.18 7.88 8.69
N SER A 151 12.06 9.18 8.95
CA SER A 151 13.17 10.13 8.99
C SER A 151 13.73 10.18 10.40
N THR A 152 14.55 9.20 10.77
CA THR A 152 15.42 9.36 11.96
C THR A 152 16.26 10.63 11.81
N SER A 153 16.52 11.33 12.92
CA SER A 153 17.13 12.67 13.02
C SER A 153 18.49 12.90 12.34
N ALA A 154 19.13 11.86 11.78
CA ALA A 154 20.37 11.95 11.00
C ALA A 154 20.18 11.79 9.46
N ASN A 155 18.93 11.67 8.98
CA ASN A 155 18.62 11.53 7.55
C ASN A 155 18.28 12.89 6.95
N VAL A 156 18.97 13.28 5.88
CA VAL A 156 18.51 14.38 5.01
C VAL A 156 17.69 13.74 3.89
N VAL A 157 16.37 13.82 4.04
CA VAL A 157 15.41 13.34 3.05
C VAL A 157 15.14 14.46 2.06
N ILE A 158 15.35 14.18 0.78
CA ILE A 158 15.08 15.11 -0.32
C ILE A 158 14.00 14.48 -1.19
N ASN A 159 12.92 15.23 -1.47
CA ASN A 159 11.84 14.79 -2.34
C ASN A 159 11.16 13.50 -1.85
N GLU A 160 10.50 13.55 -0.69
CA GLU A 160 9.70 12.46 -0.16
C GLU A 160 8.32 12.99 0.25
N ASN A 161 7.30 12.13 0.20
CA ASN A 161 5.98 12.46 0.72
C ASN A 161 6.00 12.49 2.26
N PHE A 162 4.88 12.86 2.87
CA PHE A 162 4.72 12.92 4.32
C PHE A 162 3.59 12.00 4.80
N PRO A 163 3.60 11.57 6.08
CA PRO A 163 2.53 10.74 6.64
C PRO A 163 1.12 11.29 6.40
N GLY A 164 0.93 12.62 6.42
CA GLY A 164 -0.36 13.25 6.16
C GLY A 164 -0.78 13.33 4.68
N ASP A 165 0.09 12.99 3.73
CA ASP A 165 -0.24 13.10 2.32
C ASP A 165 -1.23 12.01 1.88
N ARG A 166 -2.14 12.39 0.97
CA ARG A 166 -3.06 11.44 0.33
C ARG A 166 -2.30 10.45 -0.54
N ILE A 167 -2.67 9.18 -0.52
CA ILE A 167 -1.95 8.15 -1.27
C ILE A 167 -2.35 8.21 -2.75
N VAL A 168 -3.65 8.32 -3.02
CA VAL A 168 -4.23 8.17 -4.35
C VAL A 168 -4.74 9.51 -4.84
N LYS A 169 -4.42 9.84 -6.09
CA LYS A 169 -5.09 10.90 -6.85
C LYS A 169 -5.72 10.27 -8.08
N VAL A 170 -7.05 10.25 -8.13
CA VAL A 170 -7.81 9.74 -9.27
C VAL A 170 -7.89 10.83 -10.35
N HIS A 171 -7.82 10.45 -11.62
CA HIS A 171 -7.89 11.39 -12.76
C HIS A 171 -9.15 11.24 -13.60
N GLU A 172 -9.87 10.12 -13.47
CA GLU A 172 -11.04 9.79 -14.28
C GLU A 172 -12.07 9.02 -13.45
N THR A 173 -13.32 8.96 -13.93
CA THR A 173 -14.34 8.09 -13.33
C THR A 173 -13.88 6.64 -13.36
N LEU A 174 -14.00 5.95 -12.22
CA LEU A 174 -13.57 4.57 -12.04
C LEU A 174 -14.76 3.61 -12.22
N SER A 175 -14.53 2.50 -12.90
CA SER A 175 -15.37 1.32 -12.72
C SER A 175 -15.13 0.70 -11.34
N GLU A 176 -16.02 -0.20 -10.92
CA GLU A 176 -15.88 -0.92 -9.66
C GLU A 176 -14.56 -1.73 -9.61
N GLU A 177 -14.18 -2.38 -10.71
CA GLU A 177 -12.94 -3.16 -10.79
C GLU A 177 -11.70 -2.26 -10.59
N GLU A 178 -11.68 -1.09 -11.23
CA GLU A 178 -10.56 -0.15 -11.11
C GLU A 178 -10.48 0.47 -9.72
N HIS A 179 -11.64 0.76 -9.09
CA HIS A 179 -11.68 1.18 -7.70
C HIS A 179 -11.04 0.13 -6.79
N MET A 180 -11.39 -1.15 -6.96
CA MET A 180 -10.82 -2.24 -6.16
C MET A 180 -9.31 -2.43 -6.42
N TRP A 181 -8.84 -2.23 -7.65
CA TRP A 181 -7.41 -2.20 -7.94
C TRP A 181 -6.69 -1.08 -7.19
N LEU A 182 -7.23 0.14 -7.20
CA LEU A 182 -6.63 1.26 -6.49
C LEU A 182 -6.64 1.08 -4.97
N VAL A 183 -7.67 0.47 -4.40
CA VAL A 183 -7.69 0.05 -2.99
C VAL A 183 -6.55 -0.92 -2.70
N ALA A 184 -6.37 -1.94 -3.53
CA ALA A 184 -5.29 -2.92 -3.36
C ALA A 184 -3.91 -2.25 -3.46
N PHE A 185 -3.71 -1.34 -4.42
CA PHE A 185 -2.48 -0.56 -4.54
C PHE A 185 -2.20 0.30 -3.29
N ALA A 186 -3.20 1.02 -2.78
CA ALA A 186 -3.02 1.83 -1.58
C ALA A 186 -2.61 0.98 -0.36
N ILE A 187 -3.22 -0.21 -0.21
CA ILE A 187 -2.85 -1.16 0.85
C ILE A 187 -1.41 -1.67 0.65
N ILE A 188 -1.02 -2.05 -0.57
CA ILE A 188 0.36 -2.50 -0.86
C ILE A 188 1.33 -1.37 -0.53
N GLU A 189 1.06 -0.15 -0.99
CA GLU A 189 1.96 0.98 -0.78
C GLU A 189 2.20 1.25 0.71
N VAL A 190 1.15 1.25 1.52
CA VAL A 190 1.26 1.54 2.95
C VAL A 190 1.79 0.37 3.76
N VAL A 191 1.26 -0.83 3.52
CA VAL A 191 1.51 -1.99 4.39
C VAL A 191 2.74 -2.78 3.95
N TYR A 192 3.02 -2.82 2.64
CA TYR A 192 4.18 -3.51 2.08
C TYR A 192 5.38 -2.58 1.95
N HIS A 193 5.26 -1.50 1.19
CA HIS A 193 6.37 -0.57 0.93
C HIS A 193 6.64 0.36 2.12
N GLY A 194 5.59 0.82 2.80
CA GLY A 194 5.65 1.65 4.00
C GLY A 194 6.14 0.95 5.27
N HIS A 195 6.62 -0.30 5.21
CA HIS A 195 7.18 -1.00 6.39
C HIS A 195 8.35 -0.27 7.04
N TRP A 196 8.97 0.68 6.35
CA TRP A 196 9.99 1.56 6.91
C TRP A 196 9.45 2.71 7.77
N ILE A 197 8.18 3.12 7.60
CA ILE A 197 7.45 4.01 8.54
C ILE A 197 7.22 3.28 9.88
N ILE A 198 7.18 1.95 9.81
CA ILE A 198 6.75 1.02 10.85
C ILE A 198 7.96 0.51 11.66
N GLY A 199 9.09 1.18 11.51
CA GLY A 199 10.42 0.62 11.68
C GLY A 199 11.20 1.03 12.91
N ARG A 200 10.57 1.35 14.05
CA ARG A 200 11.11 1.11 15.41
C ARG A 200 9.99 0.87 16.43
#